data_AF-A0A6J1WH36-F1
#
_entry.id   AF-A0A6J1WH36-F1
#
_cell.length_a   1.000
_cell.length_b   1.000
_cell.length_c   1.000
_cell.angle_alpha   90.00
_cell.angle_beta   90.00
_cell.angle_gamma   90.00
#
_symmetry.space_group_name_H-M   'P 1'
#
loop_
_entity.id
_entity.type
_entity.pdbx_description
1 polymer ?
#
loop_
_entity_poly.entity_id
_entity_poly.type
_entity_poly.pdbx_seq_one_letter_code
_entity_poly.pdbx_strand_id
1 'polypeptide(L)'
;MSLDVNISEPDEFNCIELHGVLNDVAKLKSIDDFRYHVDLISGKGESYVANTFRVTITDVGNERNVVNVIVKTLVNTERQILFHKLHEREVAVYKHIVPVFNKIHDNKNNKLGNKIVLPECLLSCAETKKEVIILEDLIEDEWSPDVRQSLHEELDYTKVHTVMTALANFHALSFIFEKFYPEEFVEVKSQFQDLLYDDNFLSKTKLVNYMFDSYDSSLKLVNDVEAKEKLSVIKPKILDILRAYTKPGKYNVLCHGDCWINNMLFKHRVSE
;
A
#
# COMPACT_ATOMS: atom_id res chain seq x y z
N MET A 1 -7.68 -36.77 5.79
CA MET A 1 -8.25 -35.49 6.24
C MET A 1 -8.58 -34.73 4.98
N SER A 2 -9.87 -34.63 4.64
CA SER A 2 -10.32 -34.02 3.39
C SER A 2 -10.07 -32.52 3.46
N LEU A 3 -9.23 -32.04 2.55
CA LEU A 3 -9.22 -30.63 2.15
C LEU A 3 -10.49 -30.40 1.32
N ASP A 4 -11.61 -30.22 2.00
CA ASP A 4 -12.82 -29.70 1.36
C ASP A 4 -12.63 -28.20 1.12
N VAL A 5 -11.84 -27.89 0.09
CA VAL A 5 -11.69 -26.54 -0.44
C VAL A 5 -12.99 -26.24 -1.18
N ASN A 6 -13.78 -25.32 -0.64
CA ASN A 6 -15.00 -24.84 -1.28
C ASN A 6 -14.57 -23.93 -2.45
N ILE A 7 -14.32 -24.52 -3.63
CA ILE A 7 -13.81 -23.81 -4.79
C ILE A 7 -14.94 -22.97 -5.42
N SER A 8 -15.06 -21.74 -4.95
CA SER A 8 -15.26 -20.58 -5.82
C SER A 8 -14.05 -19.65 -5.73
N GLU A 9 -12.86 -20.23 -5.61
CA GLU A 9 -11.60 -19.48 -5.53
C GLU A 9 -11.28 -18.92 -6.92
N PRO A 10 -10.92 -17.63 -7.05
CA PRO A 10 -10.59 -17.04 -8.34
C PRO A 10 -9.38 -17.75 -8.95
N ASP A 11 -9.46 -18.10 -10.24
CA ASP A 11 -8.46 -18.82 -11.05
C ASP A 11 -7.03 -18.20 -11.04
N GLU A 12 -6.86 -17.05 -10.39
CA GLU A 12 -5.61 -16.30 -10.26
C GLU A 12 -4.74 -16.73 -9.08
N PHE A 13 -5.13 -17.76 -8.31
CA PHE A 13 -4.47 -18.15 -7.06
C PHE A 13 -3.79 -19.52 -7.07
N ASN A 14 -2.54 -19.57 -6.61
CA ASN A 14 -1.87 -20.83 -6.28
C ASN A 14 -2.27 -21.27 -4.85
N CYS A 15 -3.35 -22.04 -4.74
CA CYS A 15 -3.98 -22.40 -3.47
C CYS A 15 -3.04 -23.10 -2.48
N ILE A 16 -2.02 -23.83 -2.98
CA ILE A 16 -1.05 -24.56 -2.15
C ILE A 16 -0.13 -23.58 -1.40
N GLU A 17 0.35 -22.54 -2.07
CA GLU A 17 1.21 -21.53 -1.45
C GLU A 17 0.44 -20.72 -0.40
N LEU A 18 -0.81 -20.37 -0.67
CA LEU A 18 -1.66 -19.68 0.31
C LEU A 18 -1.85 -20.51 1.56
N HIS A 19 -2.27 -21.77 1.43
CA HIS A 19 -2.51 -22.62 2.59
C HIS A 19 -1.25 -22.79 3.46
N GLY A 20 -0.09 -22.93 2.82
CA GLY A 20 1.20 -22.97 3.52
C GLY A 20 1.45 -21.72 4.37
N VAL A 21 1.22 -20.53 3.82
CA VAL A 21 1.41 -19.27 4.56
C VAL A 21 0.35 -19.08 5.65
N LEU A 22 -0.91 -19.47 5.41
CA LEU A 22 -1.97 -19.39 6.41
C LEU A 22 -1.72 -20.30 7.62
N ASN A 23 -1.02 -21.42 7.45
CA ASN A 23 -0.59 -22.26 8.58
C ASN A 23 0.31 -21.49 9.55
N ASP A 24 1.20 -20.64 9.05
CA ASP A 24 2.07 -19.84 9.91
C ASP A 24 1.29 -18.75 10.64
N VAL A 25 0.30 -18.14 9.99
CA VAL A 25 -0.63 -17.19 10.63
C VAL A 25 -1.47 -17.88 11.71
N ALA A 26 -2.03 -19.06 11.42
CA ALA A 26 -2.82 -19.84 12.37
C ALA A 26 -2.01 -20.19 13.62
N LYS A 27 -0.75 -20.64 13.46
CA LYS A 27 0.17 -20.89 14.57
C LYS A 27 0.45 -19.64 15.40
N LEU A 28 0.69 -18.49 14.77
CA LEU A 28 0.87 -17.21 15.47
C LEU A 28 -0.34 -16.84 16.32
N LYS A 29 -1.54 -17.27 15.92
CA LYS A 29 -2.80 -17.07 16.64
C LYS A 29 -3.21 -18.26 17.52
N SER A 30 -2.32 -19.23 17.72
CA SER A 30 -2.56 -20.44 18.52
C SER A 30 -3.76 -21.27 18.04
N ILE A 31 -3.93 -21.38 16.72
CA ILE A 31 -4.92 -22.23 16.06
C ILE A 31 -4.20 -23.43 15.44
N ASP A 32 -4.53 -24.63 15.90
CA ASP A 32 -3.88 -25.88 15.46
C ASP A 32 -4.50 -26.45 14.18
N ASP A 33 -5.84 -26.39 14.05
CA ASP A 33 -6.58 -26.84 12.88
C ASP A 33 -7.60 -25.77 12.48
N PHE A 34 -7.67 -25.48 11.19
CA PHE A 34 -8.47 -24.37 10.68
C PHE A 34 -9.10 -24.66 9.32
N ARG A 35 -10.27 -24.05 9.11
CA ARG A 35 -10.83 -23.80 7.78
C ARG A 35 -10.66 -22.32 7.45
N TYR A 36 -10.62 -21.98 6.16
CA TYR A 36 -10.54 -20.59 5.76
C TYR A 36 -11.49 -20.27 4.60
N HIS A 37 -11.95 -19.02 4.57
CA HIS A 37 -12.70 -18.43 3.46
C HIS A 37 -11.89 -17.30 2.85
N VAL A 38 -11.95 -17.14 1.53
CA VAL A 38 -11.18 -16.14 0.78
C VAL A 38 -12.14 -15.26 -0.02
N ASP A 39 -12.12 -13.97 0.26
CA ASP A 39 -12.80 -12.95 -0.50
C ASP A 39 -11.79 -12.12 -1.29
N LEU A 40 -12.00 -11.96 -2.59
CA LEU A 40 -11.22 -11.03 -3.40
C LEU A 40 -11.69 -9.59 -3.10
N ILE A 41 -10.79 -8.74 -2.59
CA ILE A 41 -11.13 -7.35 -2.23
C ILE A 41 -10.99 -6.44 -3.45
N SER A 42 -10.00 -6.70 -4.29
CA SER A 42 -9.75 -5.92 -5.49
C SER A 42 -10.84 -6.15 -6.54
N GLY A 43 -11.52 -5.07 -6.96
CA GLY A 43 -12.46 -5.14 -8.07
C GLY A 43 -11.78 -5.57 -9.38
N LYS A 44 -12.56 -6.05 -10.35
CA LYS A 44 -12.05 -6.44 -11.67
C LYS A 44 -11.30 -5.26 -12.32
N GLY A 45 -9.99 -5.40 -12.49
CA GLY A 45 -9.13 -4.40 -13.10
C GLY A 45 -8.54 -3.35 -12.13
N GLU A 46 -8.80 -3.46 -10.83
CA GLU A 46 -8.24 -2.56 -9.81
C GLU A 46 -6.87 -3.04 -9.30
N SER A 47 -6.54 -4.33 -9.46
CA SER A 47 -5.23 -4.90 -9.13
C SER A 47 -4.23 -4.72 -10.27
N TYR A 48 -3.39 -3.69 -10.18
CA TYR A 48 -2.32 -3.49 -11.15
C TYR A 48 -1.02 -4.24 -10.80
N VAL A 49 -0.59 -4.15 -9.54
CA VAL A 49 0.69 -4.72 -9.06
C VAL A 49 0.47 -6.01 -8.28
N ALA A 50 -0.56 -6.03 -7.44
CA ALA A 50 -0.79 -7.11 -6.49
C ALA A 50 -2.29 -7.40 -6.38
N ASN A 51 -2.62 -8.66 -6.17
CA ASN A 51 -3.94 -9.10 -5.78
C ASN A 51 -4.07 -8.97 -4.26
N THR A 52 -5.26 -8.56 -3.81
CA THR A 52 -5.55 -8.36 -2.38
C THR A 52 -6.80 -9.14 -1.99
N PHE A 53 -6.67 -9.95 -0.95
CA PHE A 53 -7.71 -10.84 -0.45
C PHE A 53 -7.97 -10.56 1.02
N ARG A 54 -9.21 -10.74 1.42
CA ARG A 54 -9.57 -10.94 2.82
C ARG A 54 -9.64 -12.43 3.03
N VAL A 55 -8.98 -12.91 4.07
CA VAL A 55 -9.02 -14.32 4.46
C VAL A 55 -9.56 -14.41 5.88
N THR A 56 -10.66 -15.15 6.03
CA THR A 56 -11.26 -15.47 7.32
C THR A 56 -10.81 -16.86 7.74
N ILE A 57 -9.95 -16.94 8.76
CA ILE A 57 -9.47 -18.19 9.35
C ILE A 57 -10.40 -18.55 10.52
N THR A 58 -10.99 -19.74 10.51
CA THR A 58 -11.85 -20.24 11.59
C THR A 58 -11.23 -21.49 12.20
N ASP A 59 -11.02 -21.46 13.51
CA ASP A 59 -10.56 -22.60 14.30
C ASP A 59 -11.61 -23.74 14.30
N VAL A 60 -11.18 -24.95 13.93
CA VAL A 60 -12.06 -26.14 13.88
C VAL A 60 -12.43 -26.62 15.28
N GLY A 61 -11.54 -26.45 16.26
CA GLY A 61 -11.77 -26.81 17.66
C GLY A 61 -12.68 -25.82 18.40
N ASN A 62 -12.78 -24.59 17.91
CA ASN A 62 -13.64 -23.55 18.47
C ASN A 62 -14.12 -22.59 17.38
N GLU A 63 -15.29 -22.85 16.79
CA GLU A 63 -15.83 -22.03 15.69
C GLU A 63 -16.09 -20.54 16.03
N ARG A 64 -15.99 -20.15 17.31
CA ARG A 64 -16.05 -18.74 17.73
C ARG A 64 -14.70 -18.03 17.63
N ASN A 65 -13.61 -18.77 17.52
CA ASN A 65 -12.26 -18.23 17.34
C ASN A 65 -12.03 -18.01 15.83
N VAL A 66 -12.25 -16.77 15.40
CA VAL A 66 -12.16 -16.33 14.02
C VAL A 66 -11.09 -15.24 13.93
N VAL A 67 -10.23 -15.33 12.93
CA VAL A 67 -9.19 -14.33 12.64
C VAL A 67 -9.34 -13.87 11.20
N ASN A 68 -9.53 -12.57 11.01
CA ASN A 68 -9.54 -11.95 9.69
C ASN A 68 -8.17 -11.32 9.38
N VAL A 69 -7.67 -11.58 8.18
CA VAL A 69 -6.40 -11.03 7.69
C VAL A 69 -6.53 -10.55 6.25
N ILE A 70 -5.71 -9.57 5.89
CA ILE A 70 -5.55 -9.13 4.51
C ILE A 70 -4.31 -9.78 3.93
N VAL A 71 -4.48 -10.55 2.86
CA VAL A 71 -3.38 -11.21 2.14
C VAL A 71 -3.15 -10.49 0.82
N LYS A 72 -1.91 -10.03 0.60
CA LYS A 72 -1.49 -9.37 -0.64
C LYS A 72 -0.39 -10.17 -1.31
N THR A 73 -0.59 -10.51 -2.58
CA THR A 73 0.38 -11.26 -3.40
C THR A 73 0.56 -10.61 -4.76
N LEU A 74 1.71 -10.80 -5.40
CA LEU A 74 1.93 -10.22 -6.72
C LEU A 74 1.03 -10.85 -7.79
N VAL A 75 0.56 -10.03 -8.73
CA VAL A 75 -0.15 -10.55 -9.90
C VAL A 75 0.82 -11.36 -10.77
N ASN A 76 0.34 -12.50 -11.28
CA ASN A 76 1.17 -13.37 -12.14
C ASN A 76 1.26 -12.78 -13.55
N THR A 77 2.36 -12.09 -13.85
CA THR A 77 2.56 -11.38 -15.12
C THR A 77 4.03 -11.30 -15.50
N GLU A 78 4.33 -11.03 -16.77
CA GLU A 78 5.70 -10.80 -17.27
C GLU A 78 6.40 -9.60 -16.57
N ARG A 79 5.63 -8.71 -15.94
CA ARG A 79 6.13 -7.58 -15.14
C ARG A 79 6.51 -7.94 -13.70
N GLN A 80 6.43 -9.20 -13.30
CA GLN A 80 6.67 -9.65 -11.93
C GLN A 80 8.02 -9.18 -11.38
N ILE A 81 9.08 -9.11 -12.20
CA ILE A 81 10.40 -8.59 -11.77
C ILE A 81 10.33 -7.12 -11.31
N LEU A 82 9.52 -6.30 -12.00
CA LEU A 82 9.35 -4.89 -11.62
C LEU A 82 8.49 -4.78 -10.35
N PHE A 83 7.43 -5.58 -10.29
CA PHE A 83 6.51 -5.60 -9.16
C PHE A 83 7.15 -6.16 -7.89
N HIS A 84 8.11 -7.08 -8.04
CA HIS A 84 8.94 -7.58 -6.96
C HIS A 84 9.68 -6.46 -6.22
N LYS A 85 10.27 -5.50 -6.94
CA LYS A 85 10.94 -4.36 -6.29
C LYS A 85 9.98 -3.44 -5.51
N LEU A 86 8.74 -3.30 -6.02
CA LEU A 86 7.70 -2.54 -5.31
C LEU A 86 7.25 -3.30 -4.06
N HIS A 87 7.12 -4.62 -4.15
CA HIS A 87 6.82 -5.51 -3.03
C HIS A 87 7.90 -5.50 -1.95
N GLU A 88 9.18 -5.63 -2.33
CA GLU A 88 10.33 -5.52 -1.41
C GLU A 88 10.26 -4.21 -0.61
N ARG A 89 9.91 -3.11 -1.27
CA ARG A 89 9.74 -1.81 -0.62
C ARG A 89 8.59 -1.80 0.38
N GLU A 90 7.44 -2.36 0.02
CA GLU A 90 6.29 -2.45 0.93
C GLU A 90 6.61 -3.34 2.14
N VAL A 91 7.28 -4.47 1.93
CA VAL A 91 7.79 -5.33 3.00
C VAL A 91 8.74 -4.56 3.92
N ALA A 92 9.67 -3.78 3.37
CA ALA A 92 10.59 -2.97 4.16
C ALA A 92 9.87 -1.91 5.01
N VAL A 93 8.81 -1.29 4.48
CA VAL A 93 7.96 -0.35 5.25
C VAL A 93 7.35 -1.05 6.46
N TYR A 94 6.68 -2.18 6.26
CA TYR A 94 6.02 -2.90 7.35
C TYR A 94 7.00 -3.53 8.35
N LYS A 95 8.17 -3.98 7.91
CA LYS A 95 9.19 -4.59 8.80
C LYS A 95 10.00 -3.57 9.59
N HIS A 96 10.33 -2.42 9.00
CA HIS A 96 11.33 -1.51 9.57
C HIS A 96 10.78 -0.12 9.92
N ILE A 97 9.77 0.37 9.21
CA ILE A 97 9.24 1.74 9.42
C ILE A 97 8.03 1.73 10.36
N VAL A 98 7.02 0.90 10.06
CA VAL A 98 5.77 0.84 10.84
C VAL A 98 6.02 0.56 12.34
N PRO A 99 6.89 -0.40 12.73
CA PRO A 99 7.17 -0.65 14.14
C PRO A 99 7.78 0.55 14.86
N VAL A 100 8.68 1.28 14.20
CA VAL A 100 9.30 2.48 14.76
C VAL A 100 8.28 3.61 14.89
N PHE A 101 7.40 3.77 13.90
CA PHE A 101 6.32 4.75 13.94
C PHE A 101 5.34 4.47 15.10
N ASN A 102 4.96 3.22 15.29
CA ASN A 102 4.14 2.79 16.44
C ASN A 102 4.85 3.06 17.77
N LYS A 103 6.13 2.70 17.90
CA LYS A 103 6.95 2.98 19.10
C LYS A 103 7.05 4.47 19.41
N ILE A 104 7.23 5.31 18.38
CA ILE A 104 7.23 6.77 18.54
C ILE A 104 5.87 7.23 19.05
N HIS A 105 4.78 6.72 18.48
CA HIS A 105 3.44 7.15 18.86
C HIS A 105 3.07 6.73 20.30
N ASP A 106 3.42 5.52 20.70
CA ASP A 106 3.06 4.96 22.01
C ASP A 106 3.92 5.54 23.16
N ASN A 107 4.95 6.34 22.84
CA ASN A 107 5.74 7.06 23.82
C ASN A 107 4.91 8.20 24.44
N LYS A 108 4.54 8.03 25.71
CA LYS A 108 3.72 8.97 26.50
C LYS A 108 4.26 10.42 26.57
N ASN A 109 5.53 10.65 26.25
CA ASN A 109 6.12 11.99 26.21
C ASN A 109 5.88 12.71 24.88
N ASN A 110 5.40 12.02 23.85
CA ASN A 110 5.12 12.60 22.54
C ASN A 110 3.69 13.13 22.48
N LYS A 111 3.57 14.45 22.35
CA LYS A 111 2.29 15.13 22.06
C LYS A 111 2.02 15.17 20.56
N LEU A 112 2.17 14.03 19.89
CA LEU A 112 1.79 13.94 18.49
C LEU A 112 0.26 14.08 18.38
N GLY A 113 -0.22 14.56 17.24
CA GLY A 113 -1.67 14.60 16.95
C GLY A 113 -2.26 13.19 16.90
N ASN A 114 -3.49 13.06 16.37
CA ASN A 114 -4.16 11.76 16.25
C ASN A 114 -3.26 10.70 15.60
N LYS A 115 -3.20 9.50 16.21
CA LYS A 115 -2.46 8.34 15.69
C LYS A 115 -2.87 8.08 14.24
N ILE A 116 -1.89 7.99 13.35
CA ILE A 116 -2.12 7.32 12.08
C ILE A 116 -2.18 5.83 12.36
N VAL A 117 -3.27 5.18 11.96
CA VAL A 117 -3.41 3.73 12.09
C VAL A 117 -2.81 3.10 10.84
N LEU A 118 -1.78 2.29 11.05
CA LEU A 118 -1.10 1.52 10.02
C LEU A 118 -1.25 0.06 10.41
N PRO A 119 -1.71 -0.82 9.50
CA PRO A 119 -2.02 -2.18 9.87
C PRO A 119 -0.78 -2.94 10.34
N GLU A 120 -0.91 -3.73 11.41
CA GLU A 120 0.13 -4.66 11.83
C GLU A 120 0.43 -5.67 10.70
N CYS A 121 1.72 -5.89 10.42
CA CYS A 121 2.17 -6.93 9.52
C CYS A 121 2.43 -8.22 10.30
N LEU A 122 1.56 -9.21 10.13
CA LEU A 122 1.65 -10.51 10.77
C LEU A 122 2.75 -11.37 10.13
N LEU A 123 2.87 -11.32 8.81
CA LEU A 123 3.84 -12.10 8.05
C LEU A 123 4.18 -11.38 6.75
N SER A 124 5.44 -11.42 6.33
CA SER A 124 5.83 -10.98 5.00
C SER A 124 7.06 -11.70 4.46
N CYS A 125 6.99 -12.06 3.17
CA CYS A 125 8.06 -12.71 2.42
C CYS A 125 8.33 -11.90 1.15
N ALA A 126 9.61 -11.65 0.87
CA ALA A 126 10.07 -10.98 -0.33
C ALA A 126 10.95 -11.89 -1.19
N GLU A 127 10.96 -13.21 -0.93
CA GLU A 127 11.66 -14.15 -1.81
C GLU A 127 10.96 -14.22 -3.17
N THR A 128 11.75 -14.28 -4.25
CA THR A 128 11.21 -14.39 -5.61
C THR A 128 10.25 -15.59 -5.73
N LYS A 129 9.06 -15.36 -6.28
CA LYS A 129 7.93 -16.33 -6.41
C LYS A 129 7.23 -16.71 -5.11
N LYS A 130 7.59 -16.11 -3.97
CA LYS A 130 6.90 -16.29 -2.68
C LYS A 130 6.46 -14.96 -2.09
N GLU A 131 6.29 -13.94 -2.93
CA GLU A 131 5.98 -12.59 -2.52
C GLU A 131 4.60 -12.54 -1.87
N VAL A 132 4.58 -12.31 -0.56
CA VAL A 132 3.35 -12.17 0.22
C VAL A 132 3.52 -11.15 1.34
N ILE A 133 2.46 -10.39 1.61
CA ILE A 133 2.29 -9.60 2.82
C ILE A 133 0.95 -10.00 3.43
N ILE A 134 0.96 -10.32 4.72
CA ILE A 134 -0.24 -10.59 5.51
C ILE A 134 -0.35 -9.53 6.59
N LEU A 135 -1.43 -8.76 6.53
CA LEU A 135 -1.72 -7.65 7.40
C LEU A 135 -2.94 -7.98 8.27
N GLU A 136 -3.05 -7.30 9.42
CA GLU A 136 -4.30 -7.26 10.17
C GLU A 136 -5.44 -6.69 9.30
N ASP A 137 -6.65 -7.23 9.47
CA ASP A 137 -7.84 -6.67 8.84
C ASP A 137 -8.47 -5.60 9.72
N LEU A 138 -8.24 -4.33 9.36
CA LEU A 138 -8.76 -3.18 10.09
C LEU A 138 -10.29 -3.03 9.97
N ILE A 139 -10.98 -3.77 9.09
CA ILE A 139 -12.44 -3.63 8.96
C ILE A 139 -13.17 -4.08 10.24
N GLU A 140 -12.60 -5.02 10.99
CA GLU A 140 -13.16 -5.41 12.30
C GLU A 140 -13.19 -4.25 13.30
N ASP A 141 -12.30 -3.26 13.14
CA ASP A 141 -12.21 -2.06 13.97
C ASP A 141 -13.05 -0.88 13.42
N GLU A 142 -14.11 -1.17 12.66
CA GLU A 142 -15.03 -0.19 12.06
C GLU A 142 -14.37 0.74 11.03
N TRP A 143 -13.27 0.31 10.43
CA TRP A 143 -12.65 1.01 9.30
C TRP A 143 -13.24 0.51 7.99
N SER A 144 -13.56 1.42 7.07
CA SER A 144 -14.08 1.04 5.76
C SER A 144 -13.49 1.90 4.64
N PRO A 145 -13.38 1.35 3.41
CA PRO A 145 -13.14 2.17 2.23
C PRO A 145 -14.25 3.23 2.08
N ASP A 146 -13.93 4.34 1.43
CA ASP A 146 -14.95 5.36 1.17
C ASP A 146 -15.79 4.99 -0.06
N VAL A 147 -17.10 4.84 0.13
CA VAL A 147 -18.05 4.50 -0.94
C VAL A 147 -18.09 5.54 -2.06
N ARG A 148 -17.66 6.78 -1.81
CA ARG A 148 -17.64 7.84 -2.83
C ARG A 148 -16.75 7.49 -4.01
N GLN A 149 -15.71 6.68 -3.81
CA GLN A 149 -14.86 6.25 -4.92
C GLN A 149 -15.64 5.42 -5.95
N SER A 150 -16.44 4.44 -5.52
CA SER A 150 -17.22 3.61 -6.45
C SER A 150 -18.33 4.43 -7.13
N LEU A 151 -18.81 5.47 -6.47
CA LEU A 151 -19.79 6.43 -7.00
C LEU A 151 -19.15 7.54 -7.86
N HIS A 152 -17.82 7.59 -7.98
CA HIS A 152 -17.07 8.67 -8.64
C HIS A 152 -17.42 10.06 -8.10
N GLU A 153 -17.69 10.13 -6.80
CA GLU A 153 -18.01 11.37 -6.09
C GLU A 153 -16.76 12.00 -5.46
N GLU A 154 -16.76 13.33 -5.38
CA GLU A 154 -15.68 14.07 -4.72
C GLU A 154 -15.68 13.83 -3.21
N LEU A 155 -14.48 13.87 -2.62
CA LEU A 155 -14.30 13.88 -1.17
C LEU A 155 -14.80 15.21 -0.59
N ASP A 156 -15.54 15.14 0.51
CA ASP A 156 -15.87 16.33 1.28
C ASP A 156 -14.63 16.91 2.01
N TYR A 157 -14.74 18.17 2.42
CA TYR A 157 -13.67 18.89 3.10
C TYR A 157 -13.16 18.16 4.35
N THR A 158 -14.06 17.55 5.14
CA THR A 158 -13.69 16.88 6.39
C THR A 158 -12.80 15.67 6.11
N LYS A 159 -13.09 14.91 5.06
CA LYS A 159 -12.28 13.77 4.63
C LYS A 159 -10.93 14.21 4.08
N VAL A 160 -10.92 15.22 3.20
CA VAL A 160 -9.66 15.79 2.70
C VAL A 160 -8.80 16.29 3.88
N HIS A 161 -9.39 17.02 4.82
CA HIS A 161 -8.69 17.48 6.02
C HIS A 161 -8.13 16.30 6.84
N THR A 162 -8.88 15.21 6.99
CA THR A 162 -8.45 14.00 7.71
C THR A 162 -7.25 13.35 7.01
N VAL A 163 -7.30 13.17 5.70
CA VAL A 163 -6.19 12.61 4.90
C VAL A 163 -4.95 13.50 5.01
N MET A 164 -5.11 14.82 4.84
CA MET A 164 -4.00 15.77 4.95
C MET A 164 -3.39 15.78 6.35
N THR A 165 -4.20 15.62 7.39
CA THR A 165 -3.72 15.50 8.78
C THR A 165 -2.94 14.20 8.99
N ALA A 166 -3.43 13.07 8.46
CA ALA A 166 -2.73 11.79 8.52
C ALA A 166 -1.38 11.84 7.79
N LEU A 167 -1.32 12.44 6.60
CA LEU A 167 -0.07 12.65 5.86
C LEU A 167 0.90 13.57 6.62
N ALA A 168 0.42 14.65 7.21
CA ALA A 168 1.25 15.53 8.02
C ALA A 168 1.86 14.78 9.22
N ASN A 169 1.08 13.92 9.88
CA ASN A 169 1.56 13.07 10.96
C ASN A 169 2.59 12.03 10.46
N PHE A 170 2.34 11.39 9.31
CA PHE A 170 3.28 10.44 8.69
C PHE A 170 4.62 11.10 8.35
N HIS A 171 4.60 12.31 7.78
CA HIS A 171 5.80 13.10 7.50
C HIS A 171 6.51 13.54 8.78
N ALA A 172 5.78 13.96 9.81
CA ALA A 172 6.35 14.32 11.11
C ALA A 172 7.05 13.12 11.78
N LEU A 173 6.44 11.93 11.72
CA LEU A 173 7.05 10.69 12.22
C LEU A 173 8.37 10.38 11.53
N SER A 174 8.50 10.69 10.23
CA SER A 174 9.76 10.53 9.50
C SER A 174 10.89 11.40 10.08
N PHE A 175 10.61 12.66 10.42
CA PHE A 175 11.59 13.55 11.05
C PHE A 175 11.96 13.09 12.46
N ILE A 176 11.00 12.56 13.21
CA ILE A 176 11.24 12.02 14.54
C ILE A 176 12.09 10.74 14.42
N PHE A 177 11.80 9.88 13.44
CA PHE A 177 12.59 8.69 13.17
C PHE A 177 14.05 9.06 12.86
N GLU A 178 14.28 9.97 11.92
CA GLU A 178 15.63 10.46 11.58
C GLU A 178 16.37 11.05 12.79
N LYS A 179 15.67 11.81 13.64
CA LYS A 179 16.27 12.47 14.80
C LYS A 179 16.64 11.52 15.93
N PHE A 180 15.76 10.58 16.26
CA PHE A 180 15.90 9.75 17.47
C PHE A 180 16.46 8.35 17.20
N TYR A 181 16.42 7.87 15.95
CA TYR A 181 16.99 6.59 15.54
C TYR A 181 17.80 6.76 14.24
N PRO A 182 18.85 7.59 14.24
CA PRO A 182 19.57 7.98 13.01
C PRO A 182 20.25 6.81 12.28
N GLU A 183 20.75 5.81 13.02
CA GLU A 183 21.43 4.65 12.43
C GLU A 183 20.43 3.77 11.64
N GLU A 184 19.33 3.38 12.29
CA GLU A 184 18.23 2.64 11.65
C GLU A 184 17.65 3.43 10.46
N PHE A 185 17.49 4.74 10.60
CA PHE A 185 16.99 5.60 9.53
C PHE A 185 17.93 5.62 8.32
N VAL A 186 19.25 5.70 8.52
CA VAL A 186 20.24 5.67 7.43
C VAL A 186 20.19 4.33 6.68
N GLU A 187 20.09 3.22 7.40
CA GLU A 187 19.96 1.89 6.81
C GLU A 187 18.71 1.79 5.94
N VAL A 188 17.54 2.14 6.48
CA VAL A 188 16.27 2.13 5.74
C VAL A 188 16.35 3.06 4.54
N LYS A 189 16.78 4.32 4.73
CA LYS A 189 16.88 5.32 3.66
C LYS A 189 17.73 4.83 2.48
N SER A 190 18.78 4.06 2.71
CA SER A 190 19.64 3.52 1.65
C SER A 190 18.90 2.58 0.69
N GLN A 191 17.80 1.95 1.14
CA GLN A 191 16.97 1.02 0.37
C GLN A 191 15.88 1.74 -0.47
N PHE A 192 15.64 3.04 -0.21
CA PHE A 192 14.56 3.81 -0.81
C PHE A 192 15.09 4.75 -1.91
N GLN A 193 15.34 4.17 -3.09
CA GLN A 193 15.63 4.91 -4.33
C GLN A 193 14.40 4.99 -5.24
N ASP A 194 14.34 5.94 -6.16
CA ASP A 194 13.23 5.96 -7.13
C ASP A 194 13.19 4.65 -7.95
N LEU A 195 12.00 4.06 -8.04
CA LEU A 195 11.76 2.85 -8.82
C LEU A 195 10.95 3.15 -10.08
N LEU A 196 10.18 4.24 -10.12
CA LEU A 196 9.21 4.49 -11.19
C LEU A 196 9.84 5.18 -12.38
N TYR A 197 10.73 6.16 -12.15
CA TYR A 197 11.40 6.91 -13.23
C TYR A 197 12.82 6.41 -13.50
N ASP A 198 13.21 5.28 -12.92
CA ASP A 198 14.41 4.53 -13.26
C ASP A 198 14.36 4.00 -14.71
N ASP A 199 15.49 4.05 -15.42
CA ASP A 199 15.56 3.65 -16.83
C ASP A 199 15.17 2.18 -17.05
N ASN A 200 15.53 1.29 -16.12
CA ASN A 200 15.19 -0.12 -16.23
C ASN A 200 13.68 -0.37 -15.98
N PHE A 201 13.01 0.42 -15.15
CA PHE A 201 11.55 0.35 -15.02
C PHE A 201 10.84 0.92 -16.24
N LEU A 202 11.25 2.11 -16.70
CA LEU A 202 10.63 2.79 -17.82
C LEU A 202 10.80 2.02 -19.15
N SER A 203 11.98 1.46 -19.41
CA SER A 203 12.23 0.67 -20.64
C SER A 203 11.39 -0.62 -20.73
N LYS A 204 10.90 -1.12 -19.60
CA LYS A 204 10.08 -2.35 -19.49
C LYS A 204 8.59 -2.08 -19.33
N THR A 205 8.17 -0.80 -19.35
CA THR A 205 6.78 -0.41 -19.19
C THR A 205 6.36 0.59 -20.26
N LYS A 206 5.05 0.78 -20.44
CA LYS A 206 4.51 1.84 -21.30
C LYS A 206 4.33 3.17 -20.53
N LEU A 207 4.87 3.28 -19.32
CA LEU A 207 4.62 4.41 -18.42
C LEU A 207 5.02 5.74 -19.07
N VAL A 208 6.16 5.79 -19.77
CA VAL A 208 6.61 6.98 -20.50
C VAL A 208 5.58 7.44 -21.52
N ASN A 209 5.06 6.52 -22.33
CA ASN A 209 4.05 6.83 -23.35
C ASN A 209 2.77 7.35 -22.69
N TYR A 210 2.29 6.67 -21.64
CA TYR A 210 1.12 7.13 -20.88
C TYR A 210 1.30 8.52 -20.29
N MET A 211 2.50 8.84 -19.78
CA MET A 211 2.80 10.18 -19.27
C MET A 211 2.70 11.25 -20.37
N PHE A 212 3.28 10.99 -21.55
CA PHE A 212 3.20 11.93 -22.68
C PHE A 212 1.78 12.06 -23.24
N ASP A 213 1.05 10.96 -23.36
CA ASP A 213 -0.34 10.95 -23.84
C ASP A 213 -1.28 11.69 -22.87
N SER A 214 -1.07 11.51 -21.57
CA SER A 214 -1.80 12.23 -20.51
C SER A 214 -1.46 13.73 -20.54
N TYR A 215 -0.19 14.08 -20.71
CA TYR A 215 0.24 15.47 -20.85
C TYR A 215 -0.39 16.15 -22.07
N ASP A 216 -0.39 15.47 -23.23
CA ASP A 216 -1.03 15.97 -24.45
C ASP A 216 -2.53 16.13 -24.31
N SER A 217 -3.19 15.19 -23.63
CA SER A 217 -4.62 15.27 -23.35
C SER A 217 -4.94 16.47 -22.45
N SER A 218 -4.11 16.70 -21.43
CA SER A 218 -4.24 17.85 -20.53
C SER A 218 -4.02 19.18 -21.27
N LEU A 219 -3.01 19.25 -22.15
CA LEU A 219 -2.75 20.42 -22.99
C LEU A 219 -3.91 20.80 -23.91
N LYS A 220 -4.71 19.83 -24.37
CA LYS A 220 -5.89 20.09 -25.21
C LYS A 220 -6.98 20.85 -24.46
N LEU A 221 -7.04 20.71 -23.14
CA LEU A 221 -8.03 21.37 -22.28
C LEU A 221 -7.64 22.82 -21.90
N VAL A 222 -6.39 23.21 -22.15
CA VAL A 222 -5.91 24.57 -21.89
C VAL A 222 -6.36 25.49 -23.02
N ASN A 223 -7.24 26.44 -22.68
CA ASN A 223 -7.78 27.44 -23.62
C ASN A 223 -6.86 28.65 -23.82
N ASP A 224 -6.03 28.97 -22.81
CA ASP A 224 -5.06 30.06 -22.89
C ASP A 224 -3.90 29.69 -23.81
N VAL A 225 -3.76 30.44 -24.91
CA VAL A 225 -2.77 30.16 -25.97
C VAL A 225 -1.34 30.32 -25.44
N GLU A 226 -1.08 31.37 -24.65
CA GLU A 226 0.26 31.65 -24.12
C GLU A 226 0.68 30.57 -23.12
N ALA A 227 -0.24 30.17 -22.23
CA ALA A 227 -0.01 29.06 -21.29
C ALA A 227 0.25 27.74 -22.04
N LYS A 228 -0.52 27.47 -23.09
CA LYS A 228 -0.37 26.26 -23.92
C LYS A 228 0.97 26.22 -24.65
N GLU A 229 1.44 27.34 -25.19
CA GLU A 229 2.77 27.45 -25.80
C GLU A 229 3.88 27.18 -24.77
N LYS A 230 3.81 27.82 -23.60
CA LYS A 230 4.77 27.60 -22.51
C LYS A 230 4.81 26.15 -22.05
N LEU A 231 3.65 25.52 -21.86
CA LEU A 231 3.54 24.12 -21.45
C LEU A 231 4.01 23.15 -22.57
N SER A 232 3.84 23.50 -23.84
CA SER A 232 4.34 22.68 -24.96
C SER A 232 5.87 22.61 -24.98
N VAL A 233 6.55 23.68 -24.58
CA VAL A 233 8.02 23.71 -24.43
C VAL A 233 8.50 22.83 -23.27
N ILE A 234 7.66 22.64 -22.25
CA ILE A 234 7.98 21.79 -21.08
C ILE A 234 7.84 20.30 -21.40
N LYS A 235 6.90 19.93 -22.30
CA LYS A 235 6.62 18.53 -22.65
C LYS A 235 7.87 17.65 -22.79
N PRO A 236 8.87 17.95 -23.66
CA PRO A 236 10.03 17.08 -23.85
C PRO A 236 10.91 16.94 -22.59
N LYS A 237 10.75 17.81 -21.60
CA LYS A 237 11.51 17.83 -20.33
C LYS A 237 10.75 17.18 -19.17
N ILE A 238 9.52 16.69 -19.38
CA ILE A 238 8.65 16.24 -18.29
C ILE A 238 9.29 15.12 -17.47
N LEU A 239 9.97 14.17 -18.13
CA LEU A 239 10.65 13.07 -17.44
C LEU A 239 11.82 13.56 -16.60
N ASP A 240 12.63 14.49 -17.12
CA ASP A 240 13.75 15.08 -16.38
C ASP A 240 13.26 15.86 -15.16
N ILE A 241 12.14 16.56 -15.30
CA ILE A 241 11.49 17.28 -14.20
C ILE A 241 11.02 16.29 -13.12
N LEU A 242 10.31 15.22 -13.51
CA LEU A 242 9.85 14.20 -12.57
C LEU A 242 11.02 13.53 -11.83
N ARG A 243 12.10 13.18 -12.53
CA ARG A 243 13.34 12.66 -11.95
C ARG A 243 14.03 13.64 -11.01
N ALA A 244 13.90 14.95 -11.24
CA ALA A 244 14.42 15.94 -10.31
C ALA A 244 13.63 15.97 -9.00
N TYR A 245 12.31 15.78 -9.06
CA TYR A 245 11.45 15.74 -7.86
C TYR A 245 11.58 14.47 -7.03
N THR A 246 12.12 13.37 -7.57
CA THR A 246 12.41 12.16 -6.78
C THR A 246 13.76 12.20 -6.06
N LYS A 247 14.61 13.20 -6.36
CA LYS A 247 15.91 13.33 -5.70
C LYS A 247 15.75 13.99 -4.32
N PRO A 248 16.52 13.53 -3.31
CA PRO A 248 16.50 14.16 -2.00
C PRO A 248 16.87 15.66 -2.06
N GLY A 249 16.09 16.49 -1.38
CA GLY A 249 16.33 17.92 -1.20
C GLY A 249 16.92 18.27 0.16
N LYS A 250 16.74 19.55 0.58
CA LYS A 250 17.19 20.04 1.90
C LYS A 250 16.44 19.37 3.05
N TYR A 251 15.14 19.15 2.88
CA TYR A 251 14.28 18.48 3.84
C TYR A 251 13.62 17.31 3.13
N ASN A 252 13.76 16.10 3.68
CA ASN A 252 13.25 14.87 3.11
C ASN A 252 12.37 14.18 4.14
N VAL A 253 11.29 13.56 3.68
CA VAL A 253 10.38 12.77 4.50
C VAL A 253 10.13 11.44 3.78
N LEU A 254 9.72 10.42 4.53
CA LEU A 254 9.16 9.24 3.89
C LEU A 254 7.79 9.63 3.34
N CYS A 255 7.54 9.32 2.08
CA CYS A 255 6.26 9.59 1.42
C CYS A 255 5.44 8.29 1.34
N HIS A 256 4.10 8.43 1.30
CA HIS A 256 3.22 7.27 1.11
C HIS A 256 3.45 6.55 -0.24
N GLY A 257 3.86 7.29 -1.28
CA GLY A 257 4.20 6.73 -2.61
C GLY A 257 3.00 6.52 -3.53
N ASP A 258 1.81 6.23 -2.99
CA ASP A 258 0.55 6.16 -3.75
C ASP A 258 -0.64 6.64 -2.91
N CYS A 259 -0.71 7.95 -2.69
CA CYS A 259 -1.68 8.60 -1.80
C CYS A 259 -3.06 8.74 -2.45
N TRP A 260 -3.65 7.61 -2.81
CA TRP A 260 -4.98 7.49 -3.41
C TRP A 260 -5.97 6.94 -2.38
N ILE A 261 -7.21 7.45 -2.39
CA ILE A 261 -8.34 6.99 -1.57
C ILE A 261 -8.52 5.47 -1.50
N ASN A 262 -8.15 4.71 -2.54
CA ASN A 262 -8.23 3.24 -2.56
C ASN A 262 -7.26 2.58 -1.57
N ASN A 263 -6.19 3.28 -1.21
CA ASN A 263 -5.19 2.83 -0.24
C ASN A 263 -5.47 3.40 1.16
N MET A 264 -6.67 3.92 1.40
CA MET A 264 -7.05 4.54 2.67
C MET A 264 -8.35 3.92 3.19
N LEU A 265 -8.37 3.70 4.49
CA LEU A 265 -9.59 3.38 5.21
C LEU A 265 -9.98 4.55 6.10
N PHE A 266 -11.28 4.74 6.27
CA PHE A 266 -11.85 5.76 7.13
C PHE A 266 -12.63 5.10 8.25
N LYS A 267 -12.45 5.61 9.47
CA LYS A 267 -13.31 5.28 10.61
C LYS A 267 -14.34 6.38 10.77
N HIS A 268 -15.59 6.05 10.52
CA HIS A 268 -16.69 6.99 10.75
C HIS A 268 -16.97 7.06 12.24
N ARG A 269 -17.03 8.27 12.81
CA ARG A 269 -17.62 8.44 14.14
C ARG A 269 -19.10 8.12 14.01
N VAL A 270 -19.58 7.15 14.78
CA VAL A 270 -21.01 7.03 15.04
C VAL A 270 -21.40 8.35 15.72
N SER A 271 -22.21 9.16 15.06
CA SER A 271 -22.80 10.34 15.68
C SER A 271 -23.66 9.88 16.85
N GLU A 272 -23.26 10.25 18.07
CA GLU A 272 -24.12 10.22 19.26
C GLU A 272 -25.32 11.17 19.11
#